data_AF-A0AAU6WSB5-F1
#
_entry.id   AF-A0AAU6WSB5-F1
#
_cell.length_a   1.000
_cell.length_b   1.000
_cell.length_c   1.000
_cell.angle_alpha   90.00
_cell.angle_beta   90.00
_cell.angle_gamma   90.00
#
_symmetry.space_group_name_H-M   'P 1'
#
loop_
_entity.id
_entity.type
_entity.pdbx_description
1 polymer ?
#
loop_
_entity_poly.entity_id
_entity_poly.type
_entity_poly.pdbx_seq_one_letter_code
_entity_poly.pdbx_strand_id
1 'polypeptide(L)'
;MEDFVPENPEAVDRRYSGFGKDLYRQIEQRLPDVFKDFQYYQRINIQTEDSYAVYYNGQSSFCIQLDPLREKIILWNENKQIEIGYWSDNEYEDALQFIEAELLQSR
;
A
#
# COMPACT_ATOMS: atom_id res chain seq x y z
N MET A 1 -18.37 -8.13 -12.80
CA MET A 1 -17.30 -7.44 -13.54
C MET A 1 -16.21 -7.22 -12.53
N GLU A 2 -14.98 -7.71 -12.76
CA GLU A 2 -13.90 -7.54 -11.79
C GLU A 2 -13.54 -6.05 -11.73
N ASP A 3 -13.68 -5.43 -10.55
CA ASP A 3 -13.39 -4.00 -10.38
C ASP A 3 -11.89 -3.70 -10.32
N PHE A 4 -11.05 -4.74 -10.31
CA PHE A 4 -9.60 -4.70 -10.18
C PHE A 4 -8.92 -5.57 -11.23
N VAL A 5 -7.78 -5.12 -11.74
CA VAL A 5 -6.88 -5.89 -12.58
C VAL A 5 -5.53 -6.06 -11.87
N PRO A 6 -4.96 -7.28 -11.83
CA PRO A 6 -3.63 -7.47 -11.28
C PRO A 6 -2.58 -6.67 -12.07
N GLU A 7 -1.63 -6.07 -11.36
CA GLU A 7 -0.45 -5.43 -11.93
C GLU A 7 0.84 -5.98 -11.27
N ASN A 8 1.98 -5.76 -11.90
CA ASN A 8 3.29 -6.08 -11.32
C ASN A 8 3.98 -4.79 -10.84
N PRO A 9 5.00 -4.87 -9.96
CA PRO A 9 5.66 -3.68 -9.41
C PRO A 9 6.17 -2.72 -10.50
N GLU A 10 6.73 -3.25 -11.59
CA GLU A 10 7.25 -2.42 -12.69
C GLU A 10 6.13 -1.63 -13.41
N ALA A 11 4.93 -2.21 -13.51
CA ALA A 11 3.77 -1.55 -14.08
C ALA A 11 3.22 -0.46 -13.15
N VAL A 12 3.19 -0.74 -11.84
CA VAL A 12 2.85 0.24 -10.80
C VAL A 12 3.80 1.44 -10.89
N ASP A 13 5.11 1.22 -10.88
CA ASP A 13 6.13 2.28 -10.91
C ASP A 13 6.05 3.17 -12.15
N ARG A 14 5.65 2.60 -13.31
CA ARG A 14 5.46 3.38 -14.55
C ARG A 14 4.18 4.20 -14.54
N ARG A 15 3.12 3.66 -13.93
CA ARG A 15 1.78 4.26 -13.95
C ARG A 15 1.59 5.27 -12.82
N TYR A 16 2.03 4.92 -11.62
CA TYR A 16 1.80 5.64 -10.39
C TYR A 16 2.96 6.60 -10.09
N SER A 17 2.67 7.89 -10.05
CA SER A 17 3.68 8.94 -9.80
C SER A 17 3.24 9.99 -8.78
N GLY A 18 2.14 9.72 -8.07
CA GLY A 18 1.54 10.65 -7.10
C GLY A 18 2.09 10.53 -5.68
N PHE A 19 1.30 11.03 -4.72
CA PHE A 19 1.65 10.99 -3.30
C PHE A 19 1.89 9.55 -2.80
N GLY A 20 2.98 9.31 -2.06
CA GLY A 20 3.33 7.97 -1.60
C GLY A 20 3.94 7.06 -2.68
N LYS A 21 4.29 7.56 -3.87
CA LYS A 21 4.91 6.75 -4.96
C LYS A 21 6.14 5.96 -4.54
N ASP A 22 6.90 6.46 -3.56
CA ASP A 22 8.12 5.82 -3.11
C ASP A 22 7.87 4.76 -2.03
N LEU A 23 6.63 4.60 -1.56
CA LEU A 23 6.31 3.72 -0.43
C LEU A 23 6.69 2.25 -0.72
N TYR A 24 6.39 1.73 -1.91
CA TYR A 24 6.73 0.35 -2.24
C TYR A 24 8.24 0.11 -2.26
N ARG A 25 9.02 1.05 -2.78
CA ARG A 25 10.49 1.00 -2.72
C ARG A 25 11.01 1.09 -1.28
N GLN A 26 10.40 1.92 -0.45
CA GLN A 26 10.75 2.02 0.98
C GLN A 26 10.44 0.70 1.71
N ILE A 27 9.32 0.05 1.38
CA ILE A 27 8.97 -1.27 1.91
C ILE A 27 9.94 -2.34 1.41
N GLU A 28 10.32 -2.33 0.13
CA GLU A 28 11.34 -3.26 -0.41
C GLU A 28 12.67 -3.14 0.35
N GLN A 29 13.10 -1.92 0.67
CA GLN A 29 14.36 -1.68 1.35
C GLN A 29 14.33 -2.08 2.84
N ARG A 30 13.22 -1.83 3.54
CA ARG A 30 13.10 -2.05 4.99
C ARG A 30 12.52 -3.42 5.35
N LEU A 31 11.58 -3.92 4.56
CA LEU A 31 10.82 -5.15 4.78
C LEU A 31 10.77 -5.99 3.49
N PRO A 32 11.93 -6.46 2.97
CA PRO A 32 11.99 -7.18 1.69
C PRO A 32 11.13 -8.46 1.68
N ASP A 33 10.99 -9.12 2.84
CA ASP A 33 10.14 -10.30 2.98
C ASP A 33 8.65 -9.99 2.90
N VAL A 34 8.22 -8.78 3.25
CA VAL A 34 6.83 -8.35 3.07
C VAL A 34 6.62 -7.96 1.62
N PHE A 35 7.58 -7.24 1.04
CA PHE A 35 7.52 -6.77 -0.33
C PHE A 35 7.33 -7.90 -1.36
N LYS A 36 8.06 -9.01 -1.19
CA LYS A 36 7.99 -10.17 -2.11
C LYS A 36 6.61 -10.82 -2.16
N ASP A 37 5.82 -10.68 -1.09
CA ASP A 37 4.51 -11.33 -0.94
C ASP A 37 3.35 -10.39 -1.31
N PHE A 38 3.63 -9.15 -1.74
CA PHE A 38 2.59 -8.25 -2.23
C PHE A 38 2.01 -8.71 -3.57
N GLN A 39 0.69 -8.62 -3.67
CA GLN A 39 -0.06 -8.66 -4.92
C GLN A 39 -0.59 -7.27 -5.22
N TYR A 40 -0.30 -6.74 -6.41
CA TYR A 40 -0.64 -5.37 -6.79
C TYR A 40 -1.86 -5.35 -7.70
N TYR A 41 -2.67 -4.31 -7.58
CA TYR A 41 -3.90 -4.15 -8.34
C TYR A 41 -4.17 -2.69 -8.72
N GLN A 42 -4.76 -2.52 -9.90
CA GLN A 42 -5.36 -1.27 -10.34
C GLN A 42 -6.88 -1.42 -10.42
N ARG A 43 -7.64 -0.41 -9.99
CA ARG A 43 -9.08 -0.36 -10.27
C ARG A 43 -9.36 0.06 -11.71
N ILE A 44 -10.39 -0.53 -12.33
CA ILE A 44 -10.71 -0.25 -13.74
C ILE A 44 -11.90 0.70 -13.96
N ASN A 45 -12.77 0.90 -12.96
CA ASN A 45 -14.02 1.64 -13.14
C ASN A 45 -14.05 2.98 -12.39
N ILE A 46 -13.45 3.05 -11.20
CA ILE A 46 -13.49 4.22 -10.29
C ILE A 46 -12.13 4.31 -9.61
N GLN A 47 -11.63 5.53 -9.41
CA GLN A 47 -10.31 5.78 -8.81
C GLN A 47 -9.22 4.98 -9.53
N THR A 48 -9.20 5.08 -10.86
CA THR A 48 -8.29 4.29 -11.71
C THR A 48 -6.83 4.75 -11.60
N GLU A 49 -6.64 5.93 -11.02
CA GLU A 49 -5.37 6.53 -10.63
C GLU A 49 -4.76 5.90 -9.37
N ASP A 50 -5.58 5.30 -8.50
CA ASP A 50 -5.09 4.69 -7.26
C ASP A 50 -4.19 3.49 -7.55
N SER A 51 -3.30 3.20 -6.62
CA SER A 51 -2.57 1.93 -6.58
C SER A 51 -2.99 1.15 -5.35
N TYR A 52 -3.19 -0.16 -5.52
CA TYR A 52 -3.49 -1.07 -4.43
C TYR A 52 -2.43 -2.15 -4.33
N ALA A 53 -2.05 -2.51 -3.10
CA ALA A 53 -1.27 -3.72 -2.82
C ALA A 53 -1.93 -4.49 -1.67
N VAL A 54 -1.92 -5.82 -1.78
CA VAL A 54 -2.46 -6.73 -0.77
C VAL A 54 -1.35 -7.67 -0.35
N TYR A 55 -1.15 -7.79 0.96
CA TYR A 55 -0.24 -8.75 1.56
C TYR A 55 -1.02 -9.85 2.27
N TYR A 56 -0.53 -11.08 2.16
CA TYR A 56 -1.00 -12.21 2.94
C TYR A 56 0.09 -13.29 3.07
N ASN A 57 0.46 -13.63 4.30
CA ASN A 57 1.45 -14.68 4.59
C ASN A 57 0.85 -15.93 5.29
N GLY A 58 -0.47 -16.06 5.30
CA GLY A 58 -1.15 -17.13 6.05
C GLY A 58 -1.50 -16.79 7.51
N GLN A 59 -0.85 -15.78 8.10
CA GLN A 59 -1.11 -15.33 9.49
C GLN A 59 -1.68 -13.91 9.54
N SER A 60 -1.12 -13.01 8.74
CA SER A 60 -1.50 -11.60 8.68
C SER A 60 -1.93 -11.26 7.26
N SER A 61 -2.95 -10.42 7.12
CA SER A 61 -3.34 -9.77 5.88
C SER A 61 -3.48 -8.27 6.09
N PHE A 62 -3.08 -7.49 5.11
CA PHE A 62 -3.37 -6.05 5.07
C PHE A 62 -3.35 -5.55 3.63
N CYS A 63 -3.93 -4.37 3.44
CA CYS A 63 -4.00 -3.68 2.17
C CYS A 63 -3.34 -2.30 2.29
N ILE A 64 -2.76 -1.87 1.18
CA ILE A 64 -2.26 -0.52 0.93
C ILE A 64 -3.10 0.06 -0.20
N GLN A 65 -3.54 1.31 -0.03
CA GLN A 65 -4.06 2.14 -1.12
C GLN A 65 -3.28 3.44 -1.15
N LEU A 66 -2.77 3.78 -2.32
CA LEU A 66 -2.17 5.08 -2.61
C LEU A 66 -3.18 5.89 -3.43
N ASP A 67 -3.78 6.91 -2.82
CA ASP A 67 -4.74 7.83 -3.45
C ASP A 67 -4.02 9.14 -3.81
N PRO A 68 -3.63 9.33 -5.09
CA PRO A 68 -2.83 10.47 -5.51
C PRO A 68 -3.65 11.76 -5.58
N LEU A 69 -4.97 11.69 -5.74
CA LEU A 69 -5.82 12.89 -5.86
C LEU A 69 -6.18 13.47 -4.50
N ARG A 70 -6.21 12.65 -3.46
CA ARG A 70 -6.43 13.08 -2.08
C ARG A 70 -5.14 13.20 -1.28
N GLU A 71 -4.02 12.81 -1.89
CA GLU A 71 -2.70 12.77 -1.27
C GLU A 71 -2.71 11.95 0.02
N LYS A 72 -3.16 10.69 -0.09
CA LYS A 72 -3.28 9.76 1.04
C LYS A 72 -2.61 8.41 0.77
N ILE A 73 -1.90 7.93 1.77
CA ILE A 73 -1.53 6.53 1.98
C ILE A 73 -2.55 5.97 2.99
N ILE A 74 -3.26 4.92 2.60
CA ILE A 74 -4.27 4.27 3.43
C ILE A 74 -3.80 2.83 3.67
N LEU A 75 -3.69 2.46 4.94
CA LEU A 75 -3.25 1.12 5.35
C LEU A 75 -4.32 0.51 6.23
N TRP A 76 -4.75 -0.71 5.93
CA TRP A 76 -5.77 -1.36 6.74
C TRP A 76 -5.70 -2.88 6.72
N ASN A 77 -6.22 -3.49 7.76
CA ASN A 77 -6.63 -4.89 7.79
C ASN A 77 -8.07 -4.98 8.33
N GLU A 78 -8.51 -6.17 8.74
CA GLU A 78 -9.86 -6.37 9.27
C GLU A 78 -10.14 -5.62 10.59
N ASN A 79 -9.11 -5.22 11.33
CA ASN A 79 -9.23 -4.70 12.70
C ASN A 79 -8.76 -3.25 12.85
N LYS A 80 -7.88 -2.77 11.97
CA LYS A 80 -7.19 -1.50 12.10
C LYS A 80 -7.11 -0.81 10.75
N GLN A 81 -7.18 0.51 10.77
CA GLN A 81 -6.97 1.36 9.61
C GLN A 81 -6.28 2.66 10.03
N ILE A 82 -5.39 3.17 9.19
CA ILE A 82 -4.84 4.51 9.29
C ILE A 82 -4.89 5.19 7.91
N GLU A 83 -5.07 6.51 7.92
CA GLU A 83 -4.86 7.37 6.76
C GLU A 83 -3.71 8.33 7.09
N ILE A 84 -2.73 8.39 6.20
CA ILE A 84 -1.56 9.25 6.29
C ILE A 84 -1.57 10.11 5.04
N GLY A 85 -1.49 11.43 5.19
CA GLY A 85 -1.50 12.33 4.03
C GLY A 85 -0.47 13.44 4.19
N TYR A 86 -0.61 14.50 3.39
CA TYR A 86 0.30 15.66 3.38
C TYR A 86 0.47 16.35 4.75
N TRP A 87 -0.39 16.05 5.72
CA TRP A 87 -0.30 16.56 7.09
C TRP A 87 0.70 15.80 7.97
N SER A 88 1.24 14.68 7.49
CA SER A 88 2.35 13.99 8.16
C SER A 88 3.66 14.68 7.82
N ASP A 89 4.52 14.85 8.83
CA ASP A 89 5.88 15.37 8.64
C ASP A 89 6.81 14.32 7.97
N ASN A 90 6.44 13.04 8.01
CA ASN A 90 7.20 11.94 7.44
C ASN A 90 6.28 10.76 7.08
N GLU A 91 5.56 10.89 5.97
CA GLU A 91 4.49 9.98 5.56
C GLU A 91 4.97 8.54 5.34
N TYR A 92 6.22 8.38 4.89
CA TYR A 92 6.80 7.06 4.64
C TYR A 92 7.18 6.36 5.93
N GLU A 93 7.80 7.08 6.88
CA GLU A 93 8.16 6.50 8.17
C GLU A 93 6.91 6.13 8.97
N ASP A 94 5.90 7.01 8.99
CA ASP A 94 4.62 6.73 9.66
C ASP A 94 3.95 5.47 9.08
N ALA A 95 3.97 5.33 7.75
CA ALA A 95 3.40 4.18 7.07
C ALA A 95 4.15 2.88 7.41
N LEU A 96 5.48 2.90 7.36
CA LEU A 96 6.33 1.76 7.69
C LEU A 96 6.17 1.34 9.15
N GLN A 97 6.17 2.30 10.08
CA GLN A 97 5.97 2.02 11.49
C GLN A 97 4.61 1.38 11.75
N PHE A 98 3.54 1.87 11.09
CA PHE A 98 2.22 1.28 11.25
C PHE A 98 2.17 -0.16 10.69
N ILE A 99 2.80 -0.43 9.55
CA ILE A 99 2.91 -1.79 9.00
C ILE A 99 3.60 -2.72 10.02
N GLU A 100 4.76 -2.32 10.54
CA GLU A 100 5.55 -3.14 11.48
C GLU A 100 4.85 -3.35 12.83
N ALA A 101 4.33 -2.27 13.43
CA ALA A 101 3.77 -2.30 14.77
C ALA A 101 2.34 -2.86 14.81
N GLU A 102 1.53 -2.57 13.79
CA GLU A 102 0.08 -2.75 13.88
C GLU A 102 -0.49 -3.80 12.92
N LEU A 103 0.14 -4.02 11.76
CA LEU A 103 -0.38 -4.91 10.70
C LEU A 103 0.33 -6.27 10.63
N LEU A 104 1.62 -6.32 10.92
CA LEU A 104 2.42 -7.57 10.87
C LEU A 104 2.42 -8.37 12.18
N GLN A 105 1.88 -7.83 13.27
CA GLN A 105 1.82 -8.56 14.53
C GLN A 105 0.71 -9.61 14.52
N SER A 106 1.11 -10.89 14.59
CA SER A 106 0.22 -12.00 14.92
C SER A 106 -0.26 -11.84 16.36
N ARG A 107 -1.58 -11.71 16.57
CA ARG A 107 -2.18 -11.81 17.92
C ARG A 107 -2.10 -13.23 18.45
#